data_AF-A0A7C4H1X2-F1
#
_entry.id   AF-A0A7C4H1X2-F1
#
_cell.length_a   1.000
_cell.length_b   1.000
_cell.length_c   1.000
_cell.angle_alpha   90.00
_cell.angle_beta   90.00
_cell.angle_gamma   90.00
#
_symmetry.space_group_name_H-M   'P 1'
#
loop_
_entity.id
_entity.type
_entity.pdbx_description
1 polymer ?
#
loop_
_entity_poly.entity_id
_entity_poly.type
_entity_poly.pdbx_seq_one_letter_code
_entity_poly.pdbx_strand_id
1 'polypeptide(L)'
;MIDFILLIFGFICGSLSATLGLGAGTFMIIFLTLFTNIPIKTAISLSLISVISSSFIGTIFYFRRKMINLKLAISLETTAWIGAIIGAFFALIIPSKFIEFILAIILFYVAIIMIFFKP
;
A
#
# COMPACT_ATOMS: atom_id res chain seq x y z
N MET A 1 6.79 -21.99 -11.65
CA MET A 1 7.32 -20.95 -12.57
C MET A 1 6.73 -19.57 -12.26
N ILE A 2 5.42 -19.49 -12.02
CA ILE A 2 4.73 -18.26 -11.59
C ILE A 2 5.26 -17.71 -10.25
N ASP A 3 5.69 -18.58 -9.32
CA ASP A 3 6.21 -18.15 -8.01
C ASP A 3 7.51 -17.33 -8.11
N PHE A 4 8.38 -17.67 -9.07
CA PHE A 4 9.59 -16.92 -9.33
C PHE A 4 9.29 -15.53 -9.91
N ILE A 5 8.27 -15.42 -10.76
CA ILE A 5 7.82 -14.13 -11.32
C ILE A 5 7.26 -13.25 -10.21
N LEU A 6 6.43 -13.82 -9.33
CA LEU A 6 5.87 -13.13 -8.16
C LEU A 6 6.97 -12.62 -7.23
N LEU A 7 8.03 -13.41 -7.00
CA LEU A 7 9.15 -13.02 -6.15
C LEU A 7 9.95 -11.85 -6.74
N ILE A 8 10.25 -11.90 -8.04
CA ILE A 8 10.97 -10.82 -8.74
C ILE A 8 10.14 -9.54 -8.75
N PHE A 9 8.84 -9.63 -9.07
CA PHE A 9 7.96 -8.47 -9.06
C PHE A 9 7.75 -7.90 -7.67
N GLY A 10 7.56 -8.75 -6.66
CA GLY A 10 7.46 -8.31 -5.27
C GLY A 10 8.68 -7.52 -4.82
N PHE A 11 9.89 -7.96 -5.23
CA PHE A 11 11.13 -7.24 -4.95
C PHE A 11 11.21 -5.88 -5.65
N ILE A 12 10.83 -5.83 -6.94
CA ILE A 12 10.83 -4.59 -7.74
C ILE A 12 9.79 -3.59 -7.19
N CYS A 13 8.55 -4.03 -6.99
CA CYS A 13 7.48 -3.21 -6.44
C CYS A 13 7.84 -2.71 -5.04
N GLY A 14 8.37 -3.57 -4.17
CA GLY A 14 8.80 -3.18 -2.83
C GLY A 14 9.90 -2.12 -2.85
N SER A 15 10.91 -2.28 -3.73
CA SER A 15 12.02 -1.34 -3.86
C SER A 15 11.56 0.03 -4.40
N LEU A 16 10.71 0.03 -5.43
CA LEU A 16 10.12 1.25 -5.99
C LEU A 16 9.29 1.99 -4.94
N SER A 17 8.35 1.27 -4.31
CA SER A 17 7.49 1.84 -3.28
C SER A 17 8.24 2.40 -2.08
N ALA A 18 9.32 1.74 -1.65
CA ALA A 18 10.16 2.21 -0.55
C ALA A 18 10.87 3.52 -0.90
N THR A 19 11.33 3.66 -2.15
CA THR A 19 12.01 4.86 -2.64
C THR A 19 11.04 6.03 -2.78
N LEU A 20 9.80 5.75 -3.21
CA LEU A 20 8.78 6.75 -3.50
C LEU A 20 7.99 7.18 -2.24
N GLY A 21 8.11 6.44 -1.13
CA GLY A 21 7.41 6.74 0.12
C GLY A 21 5.89 6.53 0.07
N LEU A 22 5.36 5.95 -1.00
CA LEU A 22 3.91 5.75 -1.22
C LEU A 22 3.34 4.51 -0.52
N GLY A 23 4.20 3.71 0.13
CA GLY A 23 3.85 2.40 0.68
C GLY A 23 3.85 1.31 -0.40
N ALA A 24 4.22 0.08 -0.02
CA ALA A 24 4.37 -1.05 -0.95
C ALA A 24 3.07 -1.48 -1.68
N GLY A 25 1.92 -1.04 -1.16
CA GLY A 25 0.61 -1.55 -1.58
C GLY A 25 0.17 -1.09 -2.96
N THR A 26 0.41 0.16 -3.35
CA THR A 26 -0.10 0.74 -4.61
C THR A 26 0.40 -0.01 -5.84
N PHE A 27 1.71 -0.26 -5.94
CA PHE A 27 2.28 -1.03 -7.03
C PHE A 27 1.89 -2.51 -7.00
N MET A 28 1.78 -3.09 -5.80
CA MET A 28 1.38 -4.49 -5.62
C MET A 28 -0.06 -4.74 -6.09
N ILE A 29 -0.98 -3.80 -5.81
CA ILE A 29 -2.36 -3.85 -6.29
C ILE A 29 -2.39 -3.83 -7.81
N ILE A 30 -1.71 -2.88 -8.45
CA ILE A 30 -1.68 -2.76 -9.92
C ILE A 30 -1.17 -4.07 -10.55
N PHE A 31 -0.09 -4.62 -9.99
CA PHE A 31 0.48 -5.86 -10.49
C PHE A 31 -0.50 -7.05 -10.35
N LEU A 32 -1.06 -7.25 -9.16
CA LEU A 32 -1.98 -8.36 -8.91
C LEU A 32 -3.27 -8.25 -9.74
N THR A 33 -3.83 -7.05 -9.87
CA THR A 33 -5.08 -6.85 -10.63
C THR A 33 -4.86 -7.01 -12.13
N LEU A 34 -3.79 -6.42 -12.70
CA LEU A 34 -3.57 -6.45 -14.16
C LEU A 34 -2.96 -7.78 -14.65
N PHE A 35 -2.05 -8.38 -13.89
CA PHE A 35 -1.29 -9.55 -14.37
C PHE A 35 -1.85 -10.90 -13.89
N THR A 36 -2.59 -10.93 -12.78
CA THR A 36 -3.08 -12.19 -12.20
C THR A 36 -4.60 -12.38 -12.26
N ASN A 37 -5.36 -11.40 -12.79
CA ASN A 37 -6.84 -11.44 -12.87
C ASN A 37 -7.53 -11.78 -11.53
N ILE A 38 -6.82 -11.55 -10.41
CA ILE A 38 -7.32 -11.80 -9.06
C ILE A 38 -8.34 -10.72 -8.72
N PRO A 39 -9.47 -11.05 -8.06
CA PRO A 39 -10.45 -10.05 -7.67
C PRO A 39 -9.84 -8.90 -6.86
N ILE A 40 -10.30 -7.68 -7.11
CA ILE A 40 -9.73 -6.46 -6.53
C ILE A 40 -9.66 -6.53 -4.99
N LYS A 41 -10.71 -7.08 -4.34
CA LYS A 41 -10.78 -7.20 -2.88
C LYS A 41 -9.65 -8.07 -2.33
N THR A 42 -9.34 -9.19 -2.97
CA THR A 42 -8.23 -10.07 -2.58
C THR A 42 -6.86 -9.44 -2.88
N ALA A 43 -6.73 -8.71 -3.98
CA ALA A 43 -5.48 -7.99 -4.31
C ALA A 43 -5.16 -6.91 -3.26
N ILE A 44 -6.18 -6.17 -2.80
CA ILE A 44 -6.05 -5.18 -1.72
C ILE A 44 -5.56 -5.87 -0.43
N SER A 45 -6.17 -6.98 -0.02
CA SER A 45 -5.75 -7.72 1.17
C SER A 45 -4.30 -8.22 1.07
N LEU A 46 -3.90 -8.75 -0.08
CA LEU A 46 -2.52 -9.20 -0.31
C LEU A 46 -1.52 -8.05 -0.22
N SER A 47 -1.87 -6.89 -0.77
CA SER A 47 -1.03 -5.70 -0.79
C SER A 47 -0.76 -5.15 0.62
N LEU A 48 -1.74 -5.26 1.53
CA LEU A 48 -1.58 -4.82 2.92
C LEU A 48 -0.48 -5.58 3.65
N ILE A 49 -0.29 -6.87 3.35
CA ILE A 49 0.80 -7.67 3.92
C ILE A 49 2.16 -7.06 3.54
N SER A 50 2.29 -6.63 2.29
CA SER A 50 3.50 -5.96 1.80
C SER A 50 3.69 -4.60 2.46
N VAL A 51 2.62 -3.80 2.59
CA VAL A 51 2.66 -2.49 3.29
C VAL A 51 3.13 -2.67 4.72
N ILE A 52 2.54 -3.60 5.48
CA ILE A 52 2.90 -3.89 6.87
C ILE A 52 4.39 -4.23 6.96
N SER A 53 4.87 -5.15 6.12
CA SER A 53 6.28 -5.53 6.09
C SER A 53 7.21 -4.34 5.82
N SER A 54 6.90 -3.52 4.81
CA SER A 54 7.69 -2.35 4.46
C SER A 54 7.69 -1.27 5.55
N SER A 55 6.54 -1.04 6.21
CA SER A 55 6.39 -0.09 7.31
C SER A 55 7.17 -0.53 8.55
N PHE A 56 7.16 -1.82 8.88
CA PHE A 56 7.98 -2.36 9.97
C PHE A 56 9.47 -2.14 9.73
N ILE A 57 9.95 -2.47 8.53
CA ILE A 57 11.36 -2.29 8.16
C ILE A 57 11.74 -0.80 8.23
N GLY A 58 10.95 0.08 7.61
CA GLY A 58 11.18 1.53 7.64
C GLY A 58 11.22 2.07 9.08
N THR A 59 10.27 1.66 9.91
CA THR A 59 10.20 2.08 11.32
C THR A 59 11.46 1.69 12.08
N ILE A 60 11.98 0.46 11.91
CA ILE A 60 13.23 0.03 12.55
C ILE A 60 14.39 0.93 12.14
N PHE A 61 14.52 1.25 10.86
CA PHE A 61 15.59 2.13 10.36
C PHE A 61 15.51 3.55 10.95
N TYR A 62 14.33 4.17 10.93
CA TYR A 62 14.13 5.51 11.48
C TYR A 62 14.27 5.53 13.01
N PHE A 63 13.86 4.46 13.68
CA PHE A 63 13.98 4.31 15.13
C PHE A 63 15.46 4.27 15.56
N ARG A 64 16.29 3.48 14.85
CA ARG A 64 17.74 3.42 15.12
C ARG A 64 18.44 4.75 14.89
N ARG A 65 17.95 5.57 13.96
CA ARG A 65 18.47 6.93 13.69
C ARG A 65 17.96 7.98 14.68
N LYS A 66 17.14 7.62 15.68
CA LYS A 66 16.51 8.55 16.64
C LYS A 66 15.69 9.67 15.96
N MET A 67 15.16 9.40 14.78
CA MET A 67 14.40 10.37 13.99
C MET A 67 12.88 10.28 14.26
N ILE A 68 12.45 9.39 15.16
CA ILE A 68 11.03 9.16 15.47
C ILE A 68 10.65 9.89 16.75
N ASN A 69 9.69 10.81 16.65
CA ASN A 69 8.98 11.32 17.81
C ASN A 69 7.88 10.32 18.20
N LEU A 70 8.17 9.49 19.20
CA LEU A 70 7.26 8.42 19.65
C LEU A 70 5.88 8.93 20.07
N LYS A 71 5.79 10.13 20.65
CA LYS A 71 4.51 10.71 21.09
C LYS A 71 3.61 11.04 19.90
N LEU A 72 4.19 11.62 18.85
CA LEU A 72 3.47 11.87 17.60
C LEU A 72 3.15 10.56 16.86
N ALA A 73 4.10 9.63 16.81
CA ALA A 73 3.91 8.34 16.14
C ALA A 73 2.72 7.58 16.72
N ILE A 74 2.62 7.47 18.05
CA ILE A 74 1.52 6.76 18.72
C ILE A 74 0.18 7.49 18.48
N SER A 75 0.15 8.83 18.49
CA SER A 75 -1.08 9.58 18.23
C SER A 75 -1.57 9.42 16.78
N LEU A 76 -0.65 9.37 15.81
CA LEU A 76 -0.98 9.17 14.41
C LEU A 76 -1.40 7.73 14.13
N GLU A 77 -0.67 6.74 14.65
CA GLU A 77 -0.98 5.31 14.50
C GLU A 77 -2.34 4.95 15.11
N THR A 78 -2.66 5.43 16.30
CA THR A 78 -3.97 5.17 16.92
C THR A 78 -5.12 5.71 16.09
N THR A 79 -4.97 6.92 15.53
CA THR A 79 -5.98 7.53 14.65
C THR A 79 -6.08 6.78 13.32
N ALA A 80 -4.94 6.40 12.73
CA ALA A 80 -4.89 5.62 11.50
C ALA A 80 -5.52 4.24 11.67
N TRP A 81 -5.29 3.58 12.80
CA TRP A 81 -5.87 2.27 13.12
C TRP A 81 -7.39 2.32 13.24
N ILE A 82 -7.93 3.33 13.95
CA ILE A 82 -9.37 3.55 14.04
C ILE A 82 -9.97 3.82 12.66
N GLY A 83 -9.33 4.69 11.86
CA GLY A 83 -9.77 4.98 10.49
C GLY A 83 -9.74 3.74 9.57
N ALA A 84 -8.71 2.91 9.70
CA ALA A 84 -8.58 1.67 8.92
C ALA A 84 -9.68 0.66 9.25
N ILE A 85 -10.01 0.48 10.53
CA ILE A 85 -11.11 -0.40 10.97
C ILE A 85 -12.44 0.09 10.40
N ILE A 86 -12.75 1.37 10.56
CA ILE A 86 -13.99 1.98 10.04
C ILE A 86 -14.05 1.80 8.52
N GLY A 87 -12.96 2.11 7.80
CA GLY A 87 -12.87 1.92 6.36
C GLY A 87 -13.05 0.47 5.91
N ALA A 88 -12.51 -0.50 6.67
CA ALA A 88 -12.67 -1.91 6.39
C ALA A 88 -14.15 -2.36 6.52
N PHE A 89 -14.87 -1.85 7.52
CA PHE A 89 -16.31 -2.10 7.64
C PHE A 89 -17.10 -1.54 6.45
N PHE A 90 -16.80 -0.32 6.00
CA PHE A 90 -17.42 0.24 4.80
C PHE A 90 -17.10 -0.59 3.55
N ALA A 91 -15.88 -1.09 3.41
CA ALA A 91 -15.48 -1.92 2.27
C ALA A 91 -16.23 -3.27 2.17
N LEU A 92 -16.79 -3.77 3.29
CA LEU A 92 -17.63 -4.96 3.29
C LEU A 92 -19.04 -4.69 2.74
N ILE A 93 -19.59 -3.49 3.00
CA ILE A 93 -20.95 -3.11 2.60
C ILE A 93 -20.98 -2.63 1.14
N ILE A 94 -19.91 -1.96 0.69
CA ILE A 94 -19.84 -1.36 -0.64
C ILE A 94 -19.63 -2.43 -1.74
N PRO A 95 -20.36 -2.34 -2.87
CA PRO A 95 -20.18 -3.24 -4.01
C PRO A 95 -18.77 -3.16 -4.60
N SER A 96 -18.21 -4.31 -4.99
CA SER A 96 -16.82 -4.43 -5.46
C SER A 96 -16.49 -3.49 -6.63
N LYS A 97 -17.44 -3.27 -7.57
CA LYS A 97 -17.25 -2.36 -8.70
C LYS A 97 -17.00 -0.90 -8.26
N PHE A 98 -17.63 -0.47 -7.17
CA PHE A 98 -17.47 0.90 -6.68
C PHE A 98 -16.12 1.08 -5.97
N ILE A 99 -15.67 0.06 -5.23
CA ILE A 99 -14.34 0.04 -4.63
C ILE A 99 -13.26 0.06 -5.72
N GLU A 100 -13.44 -0.74 -6.76
CA GLU A 100 -12.54 -0.76 -7.92
C GLU A 100 -12.46 0.60 -8.61
N PHE A 101 -13.60 1.26 -8.82
CA PHE A 101 -13.65 2.60 -9.41
C PHE A 101 -12.93 3.65 -8.55
N ILE A 102 -13.19 3.67 -7.24
CA ILE A 102 -12.49 4.57 -6.31
C ILE A 102 -10.99 4.31 -6.32
N LEU A 103 -10.59 3.03 -6.26
CA LEU A 103 -9.19 2.64 -6.27
C LEU A 103 -8.50 3.06 -7.58
N ALA A 104 -9.17 2.88 -8.71
CA ALA A 104 -8.68 3.33 -10.01
C ALA A 104 -8.47 4.84 -10.05
N ILE A 105 -9.40 5.64 -9.52
CA ILE A 105 -9.25 7.10 -9.41
C ILE A 105 -8.06 7.48 -8.53
N ILE A 106 -7.91 6.83 -7.37
CA ILE A 106 -6.80 7.10 -6.44
C ILE A 106 -5.46 6.73 -7.08
N LEU A 107 -5.37 5.57 -7.73
CA LEU A 107 -4.16 5.14 -8.43
C LEU A 107 -3.81 6.07 -9.59
N PHE A 108 -4.83 6.54 -10.34
CA PHE A 108 -4.63 7.52 -11.41
C PHE A 108 -4.14 8.87 -10.87
N TYR A 109 -4.72 9.33 -9.76
CA TYR A 109 -4.27 10.55 -9.07
C TYR A 109 -2.82 10.44 -8.58
N VAL A 110 -2.45 9.30 -7.97
CA VAL A 110 -1.07 9.02 -7.57
C VAL A 110 -0.14 9.01 -8.79
N ALA A 111 -0.54 8.39 -9.90
CA ALA A 111 0.25 8.39 -11.12
C ALA A 111 0.49 9.80 -11.67
N ILE A 112 -0.52 10.68 -11.65
CA ILE A 112 -0.37 12.09 -12.02
C ILE A 112 0.61 12.79 -11.09
N ILE A 113 0.44 12.65 -9.77
CA ILE A 113 1.35 13.26 -8.80
C ILE A 113 2.79 12.83 -9.07
N MET A 114 3.05 11.55 -9.32
CA MET A 114 4.41 11.08 -9.56
C MET A 114 5.04 11.63 -10.84
N ILE A 115 4.24 11.92 -11.87
CA ILE A 115 4.72 12.49 -13.13
C ILE A 115 5.05 13.98 -12.98
N PHE A 116 4.19 14.73 -12.28
CA PHE A 116 4.35 16.19 -12.14
C PHE A 116 5.22 16.58 -10.94
N PHE A 117 5.14 15.84 -9.85
CA PHE A 117 5.92 16.02 -8.62
C PHE A 117 7.19 15.16 -8.72
N LYS A 118 8.14 15.67 -9.51
CA LYS A 118 9.48 15.11 -9.59
C LYS A 118 10.17 15.33 -8.22
N PRO A 119 10.63 14.28 -7.52
CA PRO A 119 11.39 14.45 -6.28
C PRO A 119 12.71 15.19 -6.52
#